data_AF-A0A265E526-F1
#
_entry.id   AF-A0A265E526-F1
#
_cell.length_a   1.000
_cell.length_b   1.000
_cell.length_c   1.000
_cell.angle_alpha   90.00
_cell.angle_beta   90.00
_cell.angle_gamma   90.00
#
_symmetry.space_group_name_H-M   'P 1'
#
loop_
_entity.id
_entity.type
_entity.pdbx_description
1 polymer ?
#
loop_
_entity_poly.entity_id
_entity_poly.type
_entity_poly.pdbx_seq_one_letter_code
_entity_poly.pdbx_strand_id
1 'polypeptide(L)'
;MIRPSTLSRIKALFFDWLFICGYLILLLILNLITFAVVLDTFPEYTHMESQLISTFTSVIPIIIIFSFMEGKAPFASWGKRRSGIKVHYGGSPITGAIIRNTIKFLPWQLGHMSTIDGIYHDYTTPSSMLFLTLSLGLFLVLIFMVLAREDGRHLGDLLARSRVAHYGKTLE
;
A
#
# COMPACT_ATOMS: atom_id res chain seq x y z
N MET A 1 11.33 23.10 -0.97
CA MET A 1 10.42 22.18 -1.70
C MET A 1 8.99 22.52 -1.32
N ILE A 2 8.12 22.72 -2.32
CA ILE A 2 6.73 23.11 -2.11
C ILE A 2 5.87 21.88 -1.75
N ARG A 3 5.09 21.98 -0.65
CA ARG A 3 4.12 20.94 -0.25
C ARG A 3 3.02 20.83 -1.32
N PRO A 4 2.69 19.63 -1.81
CA PRO A 4 1.58 19.46 -2.73
C PRO A 4 0.25 19.74 -2.06
N SER A 5 -0.70 20.28 -2.84
CA SER A 5 -2.08 20.45 -2.40
C SER A 5 -2.72 19.10 -2.04
N THR A 6 -3.73 19.14 -1.17
CA THR A 6 -4.52 17.95 -0.82
C THR A 6 -5.13 17.30 -2.06
N LEU A 7 -5.60 18.10 -3.02
CA LEU A 7 -6.13 17.61 -4.29
C LEU A 7 -5.09 16.82 -5.11
N SER A 8 -3.84 17.30 -5.17
CA SER A 8 -2.75 16.58 -5.86
C SER A 8 -2.47 15.22 -5.23
N ARG A 9 -2.55 15.16 -3.89
CA ARG A 9 -2.38 13.91 -3.12
C ARG A 9 -3.55 12.96 -3.31
N ILE A 10 -4.78 13.45 -3.29
CA ILE A 10 -5.99 12.65 -3.57
C ILE A 10 -5.95 12.09 -4.99
N LYS A 11 -5.62 12.92 -5.98
CA LYS A 11 -5.43 12.48 -7.37
C LYS A 11 -4.37 11.38 -7.47
N ALA A 12 -3.25 11.52 -6.75
CA ALA A 12 -2.21 10.50 -6.74
C ALA A 12 -2.68 9.18 -6.10
N LEU A 13 -3.42 9.25 -4.98
CA LEU A 13 -4.02 8.09 -4.33
C LEU A 13 -5.03 7.39 -5.24
N PHE A 14 -5.87 8.14 -5.95
CA PHE A 14 -6.86 7.59 -6.88
C PHE A 14 -6.21 6.80 -8.02
N PHE A 15 -5.18 7.37 -8.66
CA PHE A 15 -4.45 6.65 -9.71
C PHE A 15 -3.64 5.47 -9.14
N ASP A 16 -2.98 5.63 -7.99
CA ASP A 16 -2.31 4.49 -7.33
C ASP A 16 -3.32 3.35 -7.01
N TRP A 17 -4.55 3.68 -6.62
CA TRP A 17 -5.63 2.73 -6.39
C TRP A 17 -6.06 2.01 -7.68
N LEU A 18 -6.25 2.74 -8.79
CA LEU A 18 -6.53 2.11 -10.09
C LEU A 18 -5.44 1.14 -10.54
N PHE A 19 -4.16 1.48 -10.28
CA PHE A 19 -3.04 0.59 -10.56
C PHE A 19 -3.15 -0.71 -9.74
N ILE A 20 -3.46 -0.60 -8.44
CA ILE A 20 -3.65 -1.77 -7.57
C ILE A 20 -4.85 -2.60 -8.04
N CYS A 21 -5.97 -1.98 -8.41
CA CYS A 21 -7.12 -2.70 -8.97
C CYS A 21 -6.73 -3.48 -10.23
N GLY A 22 -5.99 -2.86 -11.16
CA GLY A 22 -5.49 -3.56 -12.35
C GLY A 22 -4.61 -4.76 -12.00
N TYR A 23 -3.73 -4.62 -11.02
CA TYR A 23 -2.92 -5.73 -10.50
C TYR A 23 -3.77 -6.86 -9.90
N LEU A 24 -4.75 -6.53 -9.05
CA LEU A 24 -5.61 -7.53 -8.40
C LEU A 24 -6.54 -8.24 -9.39
N ILE A 25 -7.04 -7.55 -10.41
CA ILE A 25 -7.82 -8.16 -11.49
C ILE A 25 -6.94 -9.13 -12.29
N LEU A 26 -5.71 -8.74 -12.63
CA LEU A 26 -4.77 -9.64 -13.28
C LEU A 26 -4.48 -10.87 -12.42
N LEU A 27 -4.24 -10.67 -11.12
CA LEU A 27 -4.00 -11.76 -10.17
C LEU A 27 -5.21 -12.70 -10.07
N LEU A 28 -6.43 -12.16 -10.06
CA LEU A 28 -7.66 -12.94 -10.09
C LEU A 28 -7.77 -13.77 -11.37
N ILE A 29 -7.55 -13.16 -12.54
CA ILE A 29 -7.60 -13.86 -13.84
C ILE A 29 -6.56 -15.01 -13.86
N LEU A 30 -5.33 -14.74 -13.42
CA LEU A 30 -4.28 -15.76 -13.37
C LEU A 30 -4.64 -16.92 -12.44
N ASN A 31 -5.26 -16.64 -11.28
CA ASN A 31 -5.75 -17.69 -10.38
C ASN A 31 -6.87 -18.51 -11.02
N LEU A 32 -7.87 -17.87 -11.63
CA LEU A 32 -8.96 -18.56 -12.31
C LEU A 32 -8.47 -19.46 -13.45
N ILE A 33 -7.50 -18.99 -14.24
CA ILE A 33 -6.84 -19.80 -15.28
C ILE A 33 -6.11 -20.99 -14.65
N THR A 34 -5.38 -20.77 -13.55
CA THR A 34 -4.66 -21.85 -12.85
C THR A 34 -5.63 -22.91 -12.34
N PHE A 35 -6.76 -22.50 -11.75
CA PHE A 35 -7.77 -23.42 -11.25
C PHE A 35 -8.42 -24.22 -12.39
N ALA A 36 -8.78 -23.56 -13.49
CA ALA A 36 -9.46 -24.20 -14.62
C ALA A 36 -8.56 -25.10 -15.48
N VAL A 37 -7.27 -24.74 -15.63
CA VAL A 37 -6.37 -25.40 -16.60
C VAL A 37 -5.32 -26.29 -15.93
N VAL A 38 -4.88 -25.94 -14.72
CA VAL A 38 -3.77 -26.65 -14.04
C VAL A 38 -4.30 -27.57 -12.94
N LEU A 39 -5.22 -27.09 -12.11
CA LEU A 39 -5.72 -27.85 -10.95
C LEU A 39 -7.00 -28.64 -11.23
N ASP A 40 -7.78 -28.24 -12.25
CA ASP A 40 -9.10 -28.81 -12.59
C ASP A 40 -10.10 -28.83 -11.41
N THR A 41 -9.89 -27.94 -10.43
CA THR A 41 -10.74 -27.81 -9.24
C THR A 41 -10.48 -26.47 -8.52
N PHE A 42 -11.40 -26.08 -7.65
CA PHE A 42 -11.19 -24.98 -6.70
C PHE A 42 -10.55 -25.54 -5.42
N PRO A 43 -9.32 -25.15 -5.10
CA PRO A 43 -8.65 -25.63 -3.90
C PRO A 43 -9.29 -25.05 -2.63
N GLU A 44 -9.47 -25.91 -1.63
CA GLU A 44 -9.75 -25.48 -0.26
C GLU A 44 -8.43 -25.21 0.45
N TYR A 45 -8.23 -23.97 0.88
CA TYR A 45 -7.03 -23.58 1.63
C TYR A 45 -7.30 -23.65 3.12
N THR A 46 -6.29 -24.01 3.90
CA THR A 46 -6.30 -23.81 5.35
C THR A 46 -6.25 -22.32 5.70
N HIS A 47 -6.58 -21.97 6.95
CA HIS A 47 -6.47 -20.61 7.45
C HIS A 47 -5.05 -20.03 7.21
N MET A 48 -4.00 -20.79 7.52
CA MET A 48 -2.61 -20.34 7.34
C MET A 48 -2.26 -20.16 5.86
N GLU A 49 -2.66 -21.07 4.98
CA GLU A 49 -2.40 -20.97 3.54
C GLU A 49 -3.07 -19.72 2.95
N SER A 50 -4.31 -19.42 3.33
CA SER A 50 -5.00 -18.20 2.90
C SER A 50 -4.26 -16.93 3.34
N GLN A 51 -3.73 -16.90 4.57
CA GLN A 51 -2.91 -15.78 5.05
C GLN A 51 -1.63 -15.62 4.23
N LEU A 52 -0.91 -16.72 3.99
CA LEU A 52 0.33 -16.72 3.21
C LEU A 52 0.07 -16.32 1.76
N ILE A 53 -0.94 -16.89 1.11
CA ILE A 53 -1.31 -16.56 -0.27
C ILE A 53 -1.63 -15.07 -0.37
N SER A 54 -2.50 -14.54 0.49
CA SER A 54 -2.83 -13.11 0.49
C SER A 54 -1.60 -12.23 0.66
N THR A 55 -0.73 -12.56 1.62
CA THR A 55 0.49 -11.80 1.92
C THR A 55 1.49 -11.81 0.76
N PHE A 56 1.79 -12.98 0.22
CA PHE A 56 2.85 -13.18 -0.78
C PHE A 56 2.42 -12.88 -2.21
N THR A 57 1.13 -12.95 -2.53
CA THR A 57 0.62 -12.67 -3.88
C THR A 57 0.05 -11.26 -4.02
N SER A 58 -0.37 -10.60 -2.93
CA SER A 58 -0.90 -9.23 -2.98
C SER A 58 -0.01 -8.21 -2.28
N VAL A 59 0.19 -8.33 -0.97
CA VAL A 59 0.80 -7.25 -0.17
C VAL A 59 2.28 -7.06 -0.47
N ILE A 60 3.07 -8.14 -0.40
CA ILE A 60 4.52 -8.08 -0.65
C ILE A 60 4.82 -7.61 -2.09
N PRO A 61 4.19 -8.17 -3.15
CA PRO A 61 4.40 -7.68 -4.50
C PRO A 61 4.06 -6.20 -4.68
N ILE A 62 2.94 -5.72 -4.11
CA ILE A 62 2.58 -4.31 -4.19
C ILE A 62 3.60 -3.43 -3.46
N ILE A 63 4.08 -3.82 -2.27
CA ILE A 63 5.16 -3.11 -1.57
C ILE A 63 6.41 -3.04 -2.45
N ILE A 64 6.82 -4.15 -3.07
CA ILE A 64 8.01 -4.20 -3.94
C ILE A 64 7.83 -3.29 -5.15
N ILE A 65 6.72 -3.40 -5.87
CA ILE A 65 6.42 -2.61 -7.07
C ILE A 65 6.44 -1.12 -6.75
N PHE A 66 5.76 -0.69 -5.70
CA PHE A 66 5.74 0.72 -5.29
C PHE A 66 7.10 1.20 -4.78
N SER A 67 7.82 0.38 -4.03
CA SER A 67 9.18 0.70 -3.57
C SER A 67 10.15 0.86 -4.72
N PHE A 68 10.04 0.03 -5.76
CA PHE A 68 10.83 0.14 -6.97
C PHE A 68 10.52 1.44 -7.74
N MET A 69 9.23 1.74 -7.93
CA MET A 69 8.80 2.96 -8.63
C MET A 69 9.22 4.24 -7.91
N GLU A 70 9.17 4.25 -6.58
CA GLU A 70 9.48 5.43 -5.77
C GLU A 70 10.97 5.52 -5.40
N GLY A 71 11.68 4.40 -5.33
CA GLY A 71 13.10 4.37 -4.97
C GLY A 71 14.05 4.63 -6.14
N LYS A 72 13.55 4.64 -7.39
CA LYS A 72 14.32 4.98 -8.59
C LYS A 72 13.76 6.23 -9.26
N ALA A 73 14.61 6.97 -9.97
CA ALA A 73 14.19 8.12 -10.77
C ALA A 73 13.00 7.72 -11.69
N PRO A 74 11.91 8.49 -11.72
CA PRO A 74 11.76 9.86 -11.25
C PRO A 74 11.29 10.02 -9.78
N PHE A 75 11.41 8.97 -8.96
CA PHE A 75 11.03 8.90 -7.54
C PHE A 75 9.54 9.09 -7.29
N ALA A 76 8.73 8.40 -8.08
CA ALA A 76 7.28 8.56 -8.05
C ALA A 76 6.58 7.26 -8.47
N SER A 77 5.57 6.86 -7.69
CA SER A 77 4.57 5.87 -8.12
C SER A 77 3.80 6.36 -9.34
N TRP A 78 3.09 5.44 -10.00
CA TRP A 78 2.30 5.78 -11.18
C TRP A 78 1.33 6.94 -10.93
N GLY A 79 0.58 6.93 -9.83
CA GLY A 79 -0.34 8.01 -9.49
C GLY A 79 0.35 9.32 -9.15
N LYS A 80 1.50 9.27 -8.48
CA LYS A 80 2.31 10.49 -8.22
C LYS A 80 2.78 11.15 -9.51
N ARG A 81 3.20 10.36 -10.51
CA ARG A 81 3.53 10.88 -11.85
C ARG A 81 2.33 11.58 -12.51
N ARG A 82 1.14 10.97 -12.44
CA ARG A 82 -0.12 11.55 -12.95
C ARG A 82 -0.56 12.84 -12.23
N SER A 83 -0.03 13.08 -11.05
CA SER A 83 -0.31 14.27 -10.22
C SER A 83 0.82 15.29 -10.20
N GLY A 84 1.91 15.08 -10.94
CA GLY A 84 3.04 16.02 -10.97
C GLY A 84 3.74 16.18 -9.62
N ILE A 85 3.77 15.12 -8.81
CA ILE A 85 4.46 15.07 -7.51
C ILE A 85 5.44 13.91 -7.47
N LYS A 86 6.46 14.03 -6.63
CA LYS A 86 7.49 13.01 -6.40
C LYS A 86 7.94 12.98 -4.95
N VAL A 87 8.65 11.93 -4.60
CA VAL A 87 9.25 11.74 -3.28
C VAL A 87 10.67 12.28 -3.31
N HIS A 88 11.06 12.97 -2.25
CA HIS A 88 12.43 13.38 -1.97
C HIS A 88 12.90 12.66 -0.72
N TYR A 89 14.07 12.04 -0.79
CA TYR A 89 14.67 11.30 0.30
C TYR A 89 15.85 12.10 0.87
N GLY A 90 15.94 12.17 2.20
CA GLY A 90 17.10 12.70 2.91
C GLY A 90 18.22 11.67 3.11
N GLY A 91 18.05 10.45 2.60
CA GLY A 91 19.01 9.34 2.66
C GLY A 91 18.83 8.42 1.46
N SER A 92 19.16 7.12 1.61
CA SER A 92 19.01 6.11 0.55
C SER A 92 17.58 6.07 -0.02
N PRO A 93 17.38 6.38 -1.32
CA PRO A 93 16.06 6.34 -1.93
C PRO A 93 15.41 4.97 -1.91
N ILE A 94 16.18 3.89 -2.14
CA ILE A 94 15.66 2.52 -2.15
C ILE A 94 15.17 2.10 -0.76
N THR A 95 15.99 2.34 0.28
CA THR A 95 15.66 1.98 1.65
C THR A 95 14.48 2.81 2.15
N GLY A 96 14.49 4.11 1.85
CA GLY A 96 13.38 4.99 2.18
C GLY A 96 12.08 4.57 1.48
N ALA A 97 12.13 4.15 0.22
CA ALA A 97 10.95 3.68 -0.51
C ALA A 97 10.37 2.39 0.10
N ILE A 98 11.23 1.44 0.48
CA ILE A 98 10.81 0.21 1.17
C ILE A 98 10.11 0.55 2.48
N ILE A 99 10.75 1.34 3.35
CA ILE A 99 10.17 1.74 4.65
C ILE A 99 8.81 2.41 4.46
N ARG A 100 8.71 3.39 3.54
CA ARG A 100 7.47 4.12 3.28
C ARG A 100 6.35 3.20 2.83
N ASN A 101 6.62 2.32 1.86
CA ASN A 101 5.58 1.47 1.28
C ASN A 101 5.19 0.33 2.21
N THR A 102 6.13 -0.23 2.99
CA THR A 102 5.78 -1.18 4.06
C THR A 102 4.80 -0.55 5.05
N ILE A 103 5.07 0.66 5.54
CA ILE A 103 4.17 1.34 6.49
C ILE A 103 2.85 1.75 5.83
N LYS A 104 2.89 2.22 4.57
CA LYS A 104 1.71 2.61 3.80
C LYS A 104 0.74 1.45 3.59
N PHE A 105 1.24 0.24 3.35
CA PHE A 105 0.44 -0.95 3.07
C PHE A 105 0.20 -1.86 4.29
N LEU A 106 0.80 -1.55 5.44
CA LEU A 106 0.57 -2.30 6.68
C LEU A 106 -0.92 -2.36 7.11
N PRO A 107 -1.73 -1.28 7.01
CA PRO A 107 -3.17 -1.37 7.28
C PRO A 107 -3.86 -2.42 6.41
N TRP A 108 -3.45 -2.55 5.14
CA TRP A 108 -4.04 -3.51 4.20
C TRP A 108 -3.72 -4.96 4.62
N GLN A 109 -2.48 -5.24 5.03
CA GLN A 109 -2.12 -6.56 5.58
C GLN A 109 -2.97 -6.92 6.80
N LEU A 110 -3.13 -5.99 7.74
CA LEU A 110 -3.96 -6.22 8.94
C LEU A 110 -5.43 -6.43 8.56
N GLY A 111 -5.92 -5.76 7.52
CA GLY A 111 -7.26 -5.96 6.97
C GLY A 111 -7.44 -7.37 6.37
N HIS A 112 -6.44 -7.90 5.66
CA HIS A 112 -6.43 -9.29 5.21
C HIS A 112 -6.46 -10.26 6.39
N MET A 113 -5.61 -10.04 7.39
CA MET A 113 -5.56 -10.90 8.58
C MET A 113 -6.92 -10.95 9.28
N SER A 114 -7.57 -9.79 9.45
CA SER A 114 -8.91 -9.68 10.01
C SER A 114 -9.97 -10.42 9.20
N THR A 115 -10.00 -10.20 7.87
CA THR A 115 -11.02 -10.76 6.98
C THR A 115 -10.88 -12.26 6.87
N ILE A 116 -9.65 -12.76 6.70
CA ILE A 116 -9.38 -14.19 6.60
C ILE A 116 -9.69 -14.87 7.94
N ASP A 117 -9.19 -14.34 9.06
CA ASP A 117 -9.50 -14.91 10.38
C ASP A 117 -11.01 -14.93 10.67
N GLY A 118 -11.71 -13.86 10.29
CA GLY A 118 -13.16 -13.75 10.42
C GLY A 118 -13.93 -14.79 9.59
N ILE A 119 -13.54 -15.02 8.33
CA ILE A 119 -14.18 -16.02 7.46
C ILE A 119 -13.98 -17.45 8.01
N TYR A 120 -12.79 -17.79 8.50
CA TYR A 120 -12.51 -19.14 8.99
C TYR A 120 -13.08 -19.44 10.38
N HIS A 121 -13.48 -18.42 11.15
CA HIS A 121 -14.01 -18.57 12.51
C HIS A 121 -15.38 -17.91 12.69
N ASP A 122 -16.11 -17.66 11.60
CA ASP A 122 -17.44 -17.03 11.60
C ASP A 122 -17.51 -15.71 12.40
N TYR A 123 -16.41 -14.95 12.42
CA TYR A 123 -16.26 -13.70 13.19
C TYR A 123 -16.50 -13.84 14.70
N THR A 124 -16.36 -15.05 15.25
CA THR A 124 -16.57 -15.32 16.69
C THR A 124 -15.31 -15.13 17.55
N THR A 125 -14.13 -15.05 16.92
CA THR A 125 -12.85 -14.91 17.60
C THR A 125 -12.47 -13.42 17.81
N PRO A 126 -11.83 -13.06 18.95
CA PRO A 126 -11.37 -11.69 19.18
C PRO A 126 -10.29 -11.21 18.20
N SER A 127 -9.55 -12.12 17.58
CA SER A 127 -8.44 -11.83 16.66
C SER A 127 -8.91 -11.03 15.44
N SER A 128 -10.02 -11.42 14.82
CA SER A 128 -10.59 -10.73 13.67
C SER A 128 -10.89 -9.25 13.98
N MET A 129 -11.49 -8.98 15.15
CA MET A 129 -11.82 -7.63 15.62
C MET A 129 -10.57 -6.83 16.01
N LEU A 130 -9.58 -7.47 16.64
CA LEU A 130 -8.31 -6.84 16.96
C LEU A 130 -7.59 -6.38 15.68
N PHE A 131 -7.43 -7.25 14.70
CA PHE A 131 -6.78 -6.91 13.43
C PHE A 131 -7.55 -5.84 12.64
N LEU A 132 -8.89 -5.87 12.67
CA LEU A 132 -9.72 -4.82 12.06
C LEU A 132 -9.46 -3.46 12.71
N THR A 133 -9.46 -3.44 14.04
CA THR A 133 -9.23 -2.22 14.83
C THR A 133 -7.85 -1.66 14.57
N LEU A 134 -6.83 -2.51 14.54
CA LEU A 134 -5.46 -2.11 14.21
C LEU A 134 -5.33 -1.62 12.76
N SER A 135 -5.99 -2.27 11.81
CA SER A 135 -6.02 -1.88 10.39
C SER A 135 -6.61 -0.49 10.22
N LEU A 136 -7.85 -0.28 10.66
CA LEU A 136 -8.56 0.98 10.52
C LEU A 136 -7.92 2.09 11.37
N GLY A 137 -7.50 1.76 12.59
CA GLY A 137 -6.80 2.70 13.47
C GLY A 137 -5.51 3.21 12.83
N LEU A 138 -4.66 2.32 12.31
CA LEU A 138 -3.43 2.71 11.64
C LEU A 138 -3.72 3.50 10.35
N PHE A 139 -4.71 3.09 9.55
CA PHE A 139 -5.12 3.83 8.36
C PHE A 139 -5.54 5.27 8.68
N LEU A 140 -6.39 5.45 9.69
CA LEU A 140 -6.86 6.76 10.14
C LEU A 140 -5.72 7.61 10.70
N VAL A 141 -4.81 7.03 11.48
CA VAL A 141 -3.61 7.73 11.99
C VAL A 141 -2.74 8.21 10.82
N LEU A 142 -2.48 7.37 9.83
CA LEU A 142 -1.67 7.75 8.66
C LEU A 142 -2.30 8.90 7.87
N ILE A 143 -3.63 8.88 7.65
CA ILE A 143 -4.35 9.98 7.00
C ILE A 143 -4.28 11.24 7.85
N PHE A 144 -4.60 11.14 9.14
CA PHE A 144 -4.61 12.26 10.06
C PHE A 144 -3.24 12.96 10.08
N MET A 145 -2.14 12.21 10.12
CA MET A 145 -0.79 12.78 10.07
C MET A 145 -0.55 13.61 8.79
N VAL A 146 -1.01 13.16 7.61
CA VAL A 146 -0.83 13.91 6.36
C VAL A 146 -1.64 15.20 6.34
N LEU A 147 -2.82 15.20 6.95
CA LEU A 147 -3.72 16.35 7.00
C LEU A 147 -3.29 17.37 8.06
N ALA A 148 -3.04 16.90 9.29
CA ALA A 148 -2.79 17.74 10.45
C ALA A 148 -1.36 18.33 10.50
N ARG A 149 -0.36 17.63 9.95
CA ARG A 149 1.03 18.12 9.99
C ARG A 149 1.28 19.16 8.91
N GLU A 150 2.01 20.21 9.28
CA GLU A 150 2.42 21.28 8.35
C GLU A 150 3.27 20.76 7.18
N ASP A 151 4.11 19.76 7.44
CA ASP A 151 4.97 19.11 6.45
C ASP A 151 4.25 18.05 5.59
N GLY A 152 3.02 17.68 5.94
CA GLY A 152 2.20 16.69 5.24
C GLY A 152 2.84 15.30 5.14
N ARG A 153 3.61 14.89 6.16
CA ARG A 153 4.32 13.60 6.24
C ARG A 153 3.54 12.60 7.11
N HIS A 154 3.35 11.37 6.63
CA HIS A 154 2.87 10.27 7.49
C HIS A 154 4.04 9.55 8.20
N LEU A 155 3.75 8.58 9.06
CA LEU A 155 4.77 7.84 9.82
C LEU A 155 5.89 7.27 8.93
N GLY A 156 5.53 6.67 7.79
CA GLY A 156 6.50 6.16 6.83
C GLY A 156 7.39 7.24 6.21
N ASP A 157 6.85 8.44 5.98
CA ASP A 157 7.66 9.56 5.50
C ASP A 157 8.70 9.99 6.54
N LEU A 158 8.31 10.02 7.83
CA LEU A 158 9.19 10.39 8.95
C LEU A 158 10.34 9.38 9.11
N LEU A 159 10.02 8.09 9.17
CA LEU A 159 11.01 7.03 9.34
C LEU A 159 11.97 6.92 8.14
N ALA A 160 11.48 7.19 6.93
CA ALA A 160 12.30 7.23 5.73
C ALA A 160 13.04 8.56 5.50
N ARG A 161 12.92 9.53 6.43
CA ARG A 161 13.44 10.91 6.28
C ARG A 161 13.10 11.50 4.91
N SER A 162 11.86 11.34 4.48
CA SER A 162 11.40 11.67 3.15
C SER A 162 10.25 12.69 3.17
N ARG A 163 9.96 13.27 2.00
CA ARG A 163 8.80 14.16 1.80
C ARG A 163 8.30 14.11 0.37
N VAL A 164 7.01 14.35 0.19
CA VAL A 164 6.40 14.49 -1.13
C VAL A 164 6.38 15.97 -1.53
N ALA A 165 6.78 16.28 -2.77
CA ALA A 165 6.82 17.64 -3.33
C ALA A 165 6.53 17.64 -4.84
N HIS A 166 6.24 18.81 -5.41
CA HIS A 166 6.09 18.96 -6.87
C HIS A 166 7.43 18.82 -7.61
N TYR A 167 7.38 18.41 -8.88
CA TYR A 167 8.56 18.44 -9.75
C TYR A 167 9.14 19.86 -9.84
N GLY A 168 10.46 19.99 -9.73
CA GLY A 168 11.21 21.19 -10.12
C GLY A 168 11.02 22.47 -9.29
N LYS A 169 10.22 22.47 -8.22
CA LYS A 169 10.02 23.67 -7.38
C LYS A 169 10.77 23.59 -6.05
N THR A 170 12.03 24.03 -6.06
CA THR A 170 12.69 24.58 -4.86
C THR A 170 12.11 25.98 -4.63
N LEU A 171 11.97 26.38 -3.36
CA LEU A 171 11.53 27.75 -3.06
C LEU A 171 12.66 28.65 -3.57
N GLU A 172 12.37 29.51 -4.53
CA GLU A 172 13.19 30.70 -4.80
C GLU A 172 13.12 31.63 -3.60
#